data_AF-A0A537XVU4-F1
#
_entry.id   AF-A0A537XVU4-F1
#
_cell.length_a   1.000
_cell.length_b   1.000
_cell.length_c   1.000
_cell.angle_alpha   90.00
_cell.angle_beta   90.00
_cell.angle_gamma   90.00
#
_symmetry.space_group_name_H-M   'P 1'
#
loop_
_entity.id
_entity.type
_entity.pdbx_description
1 polymer ?
#
loop_
_entity_poly.entity_id
_entity_poly.type
_entity_poly.pdbx_seq_one_letter_code
_entity_poly.pdbx_strand_id
1 'polypeptide(L)'
;MTRETKITFAEMREMGVRGLLVYCSDYKCSHSTAISGERWADDVRLSDIEPLFVCQSCGKRGADVRPDFNWNKEPVEMDGLTLMCAPQ
;
A
#
# COMPACT_ATOMS: atom_id res chain seq x y z
N MET A 1 1.77 -22.71 2.11
CA MET A 1 2.59 -21.49 2.21
C MET A 1 1.82 -20.54 3.11
N THR A 2 2.21 -20.43 4.37
CA THR A 2 1.58 -19.51 5.33
C THR A 2 1.85 -18.09 4.84
N ARG A 3 0.78 -17.39 4.42
CA ARG A 3 0.85 -15.96 4.09
C ARG A 3 1.24 -15.26 5.39
N GLU A 4 2.41 -14.63 5.42
CA GLU A 4 2.86 -13.86 6.58
C GLU A 4 1.75 -12.88 6.96
N THR A 5 1.22 -13.01 8.17
CA THR A 5 0.05 -12.24 8.60
C THR A 5 0.51 -10.81 8.82
N LYS A 6 0.42 -9.96 7.78
CA LYS A 6 0.69 -8.53 7.93
C LYS A 6 -0.29 -7.92 8.94
N ILE A 7 0.20 -6.93 9.68
CA ILE A 7 -0.55 -6.17 10.68
C ILE A 7 -1.87 -5.61 10.12
N THR A 8 -2.80 -5.34 11.02
CA THR A 8 -4.03 -4.62 10.70
C THR A 8 -3.80 -3.12 10.52
N PHE A 9 -4.76 -2.42 9.91
CA PHE A 9 -4.74 -0.95 9.89
C PHE A 9 -4.86 -0.36 11.29
N ALA A 10 -5.54 -1.04 12.23
CA ALA A 10 -5.57 -0.66 13.63
C ALA A 10 -4.15 -0.58 14.20
N GLU A 11 -3.41 -1.69 14.11
CA GLU A 11 -2.04 -1.79 14.63
C GLU A 11 -1.10 -0.77 13.97
N MET A 12 -1.27 -0.54 12.66
CA MET A 12 -0.51 0.46 11.93
C MET A 12 -0.75 1.88 12.48
N ARG A 13 -2.02 2.23 12.77
CA ARG A 13 -2.41 3.52 13.34
C ARG A 13 -2.00 3.67 14.80
N GLU A 14 -2.03 2.58 15.57
CA GLU A 14 -1.53 2.54 16.95
C GLU A 14 -0.02 2.84 17.01
N MET A 15 0.74 2.42 16.00
CA MET A 15 2.14 2.81 15.82
C MET A 15 2.33 4.25 15.31
N GLY A 16 1.26 5.02 15.12
CA GLY A 16 1.30 6.38 14.59
C GLY A 16 1.54 6.46 13.09
N VAL A 17 1.45 5.33 12.37
CA VAL A 17 1.68 5.28 10.93
C VAL A 17 0.36 5.38 10.19
N ARG A 18 0.26 6.31 9.23
CA ARG A 18 -0.96 6.52 8.43
C ARG A 18 -0.74 6.34 6.94
N GLY A 19 0.51 6.30 6.48
CA GLY A 19 0.88 6.09 5.09
C GLY A 19 1.18 4.65 4.75
N LEU A 20 0.95 4.30 3.48
CA LEU A 20 1.32 3.02 2.90
C LEU A 20 2.24 3.25 1.72
N LEU A 21 3.34 2.50 1.65
CA LEU A 21 4.13 2.31 0.45
C LEU A 21 3.64 1.06 -0.28
N VAL A 22 3.23 1.24 -1.53
CA VAL A 22 2.67 0.20 -2.39
C VAL A 22 3.63 -0.04 -3.53
N TYR A 23 4.28 -1.21 -3.54
CA TYR A 23 5.22 -1.62 -4.58
C TYR A 23 4.54 -2.55 -5.59
N CYS A 24 4.78 -2.35 -6.87
CA CYS A 24 4.34 -3.29 -7.89
C CYS A 24 4.86 -4.70 -7.58
N SER A 25 4.00 -5.73 -7.71
CA SER A 25 4.40 -7.13 -7.49
C SER A 25 5.50 -7.62 -8.45
N ASP A 26 5.69 -6.93 -9.57
CA ASP A 26 6.79 -7.19 -10.49
C ASP A 26 7.98 -6.28 -10.14
N TYR A 27 9.03 -6.87 -9.54
CA TYR A 27 10.23 -6.15 -9.11
C TYR A 27 10.99 -5.48 -10.26
N LYS A 28 10.79 -5.93 -11.51
CA LYS A 28 11.42 -5.31 -12.69
C LYS A 28 10.73 -4.02 -13.10
N CYS A 29 9.47 -3.83 -12.67
CA CYS A 29 8.73 -2.61 -12.93
C CYS A 29 9.28 -1.43 -12.12
N SER A 30 9.93 -1.66 -10.97
CA SER A 30 10.49 -0.62 -10.07
C SER A 30 9.53 0.53 -9.73
N HIS A 31 8.22 0.30 -9.85
CA HIS A 31 7.19 1.30 -9.58
C HIS A 31 6.62 1.11 -8.18
N SER A 32 6.55 2.21 -7.45
CA SER A 32 5.92 2.28 -6.13
C SER A 32 5.20 3.60 -5.94
N THR A 33 4.09 3.59 -5.21
CA THR A 33 3.38 4.81 -4.80
C THR A 33 3.22 4.86 -3.29
N ALA A 34 3.00 6.04 -2.75
CA ALA A 34 2.57 6.24 -1.38
C ALA A 34 1.09 6.64 -1.35
N ILE A 35 0.29 6.02 -0.49
CA ILE A 35 -1.14 6.33 -0.33
C ILE A 35 -1.55 6.37 1.15
N SER A 36 -2.61 7.12 1.47
CA SER A 36 -3.15 7.15 2.82
C SER A 36 -3.85 5.84 3.16
N GLY A 37 -3.49 5.27 4.30
CA GLY A 37 -4.14 4.13 4.94
C GLY A 37 -5.47 4.46 5.60
N GLU A 38 -5.89 5.73 5.62
CA GLU A 38 -7.10 6.18 6.31
C GLU A 38 -8.38 5.70 5.63
N ARG A 39 -8.31 5.34 4.34
CA ARG A 39 -9.47 4.84 3.58
C ARG A 39 -9.89 3.42 3.94
N TRP A 40 -9.08 2.66 4.67
CA TRP A 40 -9.40 1.28 5.08
C TRP A 40 -9.88 1.25 6.53
N ALA A 41 -10.77 0.30 6.84
CA ALA A 41 -11.22 0.07 8.20
C ALA A 41 -10.11 -0.57 9.04
N ASP A 42 -10.16 -0.36 10.36
CA ASP A 42 -9.13 -0.81 11.30
C ASP A 42 -8.93 -2.34 11.30
N ASP A 43 -9.99 -3.12 11.05
CA ASP A 43 -9.94 -4.59 10.99
C ASP A 43 -9.30 -5.14 9.71
N VAL A 44 -9.16 -4.31 8.66
CA VAL A 44 -8.56 -4.72 7.39
C VAL A 44 -7.07 -4.97 7.61
N ARG A 45 -6.54 -6.05 7.04
CA ARG A 45 -5.09 -6.31 7.03
C ARG A 45 -4.46 -5.77 5.78
N LEU A 46 -3.18 -5.39 5.86
CA LEU A 46 -2.43 -5.00 4.68
C LEU A 46 -2.45 -6.10 3.60
N SER A 47 -2.38 -7.37 3.98
CA SER A 47 -2.43 -8.48 3.01
C SER A 47 -3.78 -8.69 2.31
N ASP A 48 -4.86 -8.13 2.83
CA ASP A 48 -6.17 -8.21 2.17
C ASP A 48 -6.27 -7.21 1.02
N ILE A 49 -5.48 -6.13 1.07
CA ILE A 49 -5.49 -5.08 0.05
C ILE A 49 -4.43 -5.29 -1.03
N GLU A 50 -3.35 -6.03 -0.74
CA GLU A 50 -2.31 -6.40 -1.72
C GLU A 50 -2.83 -6.86 -3.09
N PRO A 51 -3.79 -7.81 -3.19
CA PRO A 51 -4.32 -8.27 -4.48
C PRO A 51 -5.30 -7.29 -5.16
N LEU A 52 -5.69 -6.20 -4.49
CA LEU A 52 -6.62 -5.19 -5.02
C LEU A 52 -5.90 -4.11 -5.84
N PHE A 53 -4.57 -4.01 -5.73
CA PHE A 53 -3.79 -3.06 -6.48
C PHE A 53 -3.46 -3.59 -7.88
N VAL A 54 -3.56 -2.70 -8.88
CA VAL A 54 -3.10 -2.96 -10.24
C VAL A 54 -2.11 -1.88 -10.61
N CYS A 55 -0.90 -2.30 -11.02
CA CYS A 55 0.11 -1.36 -11.51
C CYS A 55 -0.33 -0.84 -12.89
N GLN A 56 -0.52 0.47 -13.03
CA GLN A 56 -0.89 1.07 -14.32
C GLN A 56 0.22 0.98 -15.37
N SER A 57 1.50 0.95 -14.97
CA SER A 57 2.61 0.90 -15.93
C SER A 57 2.81 -0.48 -16.58
N CYS A 58 2.59 -1.56 -15.82
CA CYS A 58 2.79 -2.92 -16.34
C CYS A 58 1.51 -3.76 -16.42
N GLY A 59 0.38 -3.26 -15.91
CA GLY A 59 -0.92 -3.95 -15.89
C GLY A 59 -1.00 -5.13 -14.92
N LYS A 60 0.04 -5.39 -14.13
CA LYS A 60 0.10 -6.54 -13.22
C LYS A 60 -0.78 -6.29 -11.99
N ARG A 61 -1.53 -7.32 -11.61
CA ARG A 61 -2.34 -7.32 -10.38
C ARG A 61 -1.51 -7.81 -9.20
N GLY A 62 -1.71 -7.18 -8.06
CA GLY A 62 -0.94 -7.43 -6.85
C GLY A 62 0.10 -6.35 -6.61
N ALA A 63 0.23 -5.98 -5.34
CA ALA A 63 1.29 -5.12 -4.85
C ALA A 63 1.81 -5.64 -3.50
N ASP A 64 3.07 -5.34 -3.19
CA ASP A 64 3.61 -5.47 -1.85
C ASP A 64 3.32 -4.18 -1.08
N VAL A 65 2.46 -4.27 -0.07
CA VAL A 65 2.04 -3.12 0.73
C VAL A 65 2.82 -3.10 2.05
N ARG A 66 3.44 -1.95 2.36
CA ARG A 66 4.23 -1.73 3.58
C ARG A 66 3.77 -0.46 4.29
N PRO A 67 3.82 -0.42 5.64
CA PRO A 67 3.61 0.82 6.38
C PRO A 67 4.72 1.83 6.06
N ASP A 68 4.33 3.07 5.77
CA ASP A 68 5.23 4.19 5.50
C ASP A 68 5.51 4.98 6.77
N PHE A 69 6.59 4.64 7.47
CA PHE A 69 6.99 5.32 8.71
C PHE A 69 7.43 6.79 8.49
N ASN A 70 7.66 7.21 7.23
CA ASN A 70 8.05 8.58 6.89
C ASN A 70 6.86 9.46 6.45
N TRP A 71 5.63 8.95 6.47
CA TRP A 71 4.41 9.63 6.01
C TRP A 71 4.18 11.02 6.65
N ASN A 72 4.62 11.19 7.90
CA ASN A 72 4.42 12.41 8.67
C ASN A 72 5.55 13.45 8.48
N LYS A 73 6.53 13.17 7.63
CA LYS A 73 7.48 14.17 7.15
C LYS A 73 6.88 14.78 5.89
N GLU A 74 7.09 16.09 5.72
CA GLU A 74 6.51 16.91 4.64
C GLU A 74 6.27 16.11 3.35
N PRO A 75 5.08 16.22 2.73
CA PRO A 75 4.71 15.41 1.59
C PRO A 75 5.79 15.57 0.53
N VAL A 76 6.56 14.51 0.30
CA VAL A 76 7.39 14.44 -0.89
C VAL A 76 6.37 14.46 -2.02
N GLU A 77 6.29 15.56 -2.76
CA GLU A 77 5.44 15.69 -3.94
C GLU A 77 5.81 14.58 -4.93
N MET A 78 5.19 13.41 -4.76
CA MET A 78 5.25 12.30 -5.70
C MET A 78 4.17 12.55 -6.74
N ASP A 79 4.48 13.50 -7.62
CA ASP A 79 3.75 13.76 -8.86
C ASP A 79 3.57 12.44 -9.64
N GLY A 80 2.32 11.98 -9.76
CA GLY A 80 1.87 11.23 -10.93
C GLY A 80 1.71 9.71 -10.86
N LEU A 81 1.87 8.99 -9.74
CA LEU A 81 1.72 7.52 -9.75
C LEU A 81 0.35 7.02 -9.23
N THR A 82 -0.61 6.90 -10.14
CA THR A 82 -1.92 6.30 -9.88
C THR A 82 -1.81 4.76 -9.87
N LEU A 83 -1.57 4.16 -8.70
CA LEU A 83 -2.05 2.79 -8.48
C LEU A 83 -3.54 2.88 -8.19
N MET A 84 -4.35 2.62 -9.21
CA MET A 84 -5.78 2.52 -9.05
C MET A 84 -6.10 1.29 -8.20
N CYS A 85 -6.50 1.53 -6.95
CA CYS A 85 -7.20 0.54 -6.14
C CYS A 85 -8.49 0.21 -6.88
N ALA A 86 -8.58 -1.00 -7.44
CA ALA A 86 -9.79 -1.44 -8.08
C ALA A 86 -10.92 -1.44 -7.04
N PRO A 87 -12.07 -0.78 -7.31
CA PRO A 87 -13.22 -0.91 -6.43
C PRO A 87 -13.64 -2.39 -6.41
N GLN A 88 -13.99 -2.85 -5.22
CA GLN A 88 -14.65 -4.14 -5.00
C GLN A 88 -16.04 -4.12 -5.63
#